data_AF-A0A0C9XH22-F1
#
_entry.id   AF-A0A0C9XH22-F1
#
_cell.length_a   1.000
_cell.length_b   1.000
_cell.length_c   1.000
_cell.angle_alpha   90.00
_cell.angle_beta   90.00
_cell.angle_gamma   90.00
#
_symmetry.space_group_name_H-M   'P 1'
#
loop_
_entity.id
_entity.type
_entity.pdbx_description
1 polymer ?
#
loop_
_entity_poly.entity_id
_entity_poly.type
_entity_poly.pdbx_seq_one_letter_code
_entity_poly.pdbx_strand_id
1 'polypeptide(L)'
;ELLRPPEQIRISRNVKFLCDGNTRCGEVQYFTRLAIAAADGNWEFTDVAVIRTYSAPDEELLRLLSHVLLASRLLDAISVIHVKQIVGVIAMIPQQMALPSGAEGEYYCMMERPGYDIASWGVPYSIYRDVEDDDNGDDVE
;
A
#
# COMPACT_ATOMS: atom_id res chain seq x y z
N GLU A 1 20.36 14.96 -21.12
CA GLU A 1 19.81 13.94 -20.20
C GLU A 1 19.71 12.64 -20.98
N LEU A 2 20.48 11.60 -20.63
CA LEU A 2 20.50 10.33 -21.38
C LEU A 2 19.48 9.38 -20.75
N LEU A 3 18.44 9.04 -21.51
CA LEU A 3 17.44 8.05 -21.11
C LEU A 3 18.13 6.68 -21.01
N ARG A 4 18.05 6.06 -19.84
CA ARG A 4 18.57 4.69 -19.63
C ARG A 4 17.81 3.71 -20.56
N PRO A 5 18.45 2.62 -21.02
CA PRO A 5 17.75 1.60 -21.77
C PRO A 5 16.61 0.99 -20.95
N PRO A 6 15.49 0.57 -21.56
CA PRO A 6 14.30 0.07 -20.85
C PRO A 6 14.60 -1.06 -19.86
N GLU A 7 15.59 -1.90 -20.16
CA GLU A 7 16.04 -2.99 -19.28
C GLU A 7 16.70 -2.49 -17.98
N GLN A 8 17.24 -1.26 -17.97
CA GLN A 8 17.89 -0.62 -16.82
C GLN A 8 16.99 0.40 -16.09
N ILE A 9 15.75 0.62 -16.54
CA ILE A 9 14.75 1.49 -15.88
C ILE A 9 13.79 0.69 -14.99
N ARG A 10 14.07 -0.57 -14.67
CA ARG A 10 13.25 -1.33 -13.71
C ARG A 10 13.55 -0.88 -12.27
N ILE A 11 13.08 0.31 -11.91
CA ILE A 11 12.77 0.62 -10.53
C ILE A 11 11.34 0.13 -10.31
N SER A 12 11.20 -1.18 -10.16
CA SER A 12 10.00 -1.74 -9.56
C SER A 12 9.77 -1.03 -8.22
N ARG A 13 8.55 -0.56 -8.00
CA ARG A 13 8.16 0.10 -6.74
C ARG A 13 7.01 -0.68 -6.14
N ASN A 14 7.15 -1.07 -4.89
CA ASN A 14 6.03 -1.55 -4.12
C ASN A 14 5.16 -0.34 -3.74
N VAL A 15 3.86 -0.46 -3.97
CA VAL A 15 2.89 0.59 -3.73
C VAL A 15 1.72 0.05 -2.95
N LYS A 16 1.10 0.94 -2.16
CA LYS A 16 -0.26 0.75 -1.71
C LYS A 16 -1.22 1.53 -2.60
N PHE A 17 -2.37 0.95 -2.89
CA PHE A 17 -3.37 1.53 -3.79
C PHE A 17 -4.79 1.19 -3.34
N LEU A 18 -5.75 2.04 -3.73
CA LEU A 18 -7.17 1.83 -3.46
C LEU A 18 -7.82 1.01 -4.57
N CYS A 19 -8.46 -0.10 -4.21
CA CYS A 19 -9.24 -0.97 -5.10
C CYS A 19 -10.58 -1.28 -4.43
N ASP A 20 -11.70 -0.90 -5.04
CA ASP A 20 -13.05 -1.17 -4.53
C ASP A 20 -13.24 -0.69 -3.07
N GLY A 21 -12.68 0.49 -2.74
CA GLY A 21 -12.73 1.07 -1.40
C GLY A 21 -11.74 0.46 -0.39
N ASN A 22 -10.99 -0.57 -0.77
CA ASN A 22 -10.03 -1.25 0.10
C ASN A 22 -8.58 -0.92 -0.28
N THR A 23 -7.74 -0.72 0.72
CA THR A 23 -6.30 -0.54 0.49
C THR A 23 -5.63 -1.90 0.23
N ARG A 24 -4.89 -2.00 -0.86
CA ARG A 24 -4.12 -3.19 -1.26
C ARG A 24 -2.67 -2.84 -1.55
N CYS A 25 -1.81 -3.85 -1.52
CA CYS A 25 -0.39 -3.71 -1.84
C CYS A 25 -0.05 -4.41 -3.15
N GLY A 26 0.91 -3.88 -3.89
CA GLY A 26 1.37 -4.49 -5.13
C GLY A 26 2.72 -3.95 -5.61
N GLU A 27 3.37 -4.72 -6.46
CA GLU A 27 4.60 -4.37 -7.13
C GLU A 27 4.29 -3.80 -8.52
N VAL A 28 4.63 -2.54 -8.77
CA VAL A 28 4.46 -1.95 -10.11
C VAL A 28 5.46 -2.58 -11.08
N GLN A 29 4.93 -3.24 -12.10
CA GLN A 29 5.71 -3.82 -13.19
C GLN A 29 6.01 -2.77 -14.25
N TYR A 30 4.99 -1.98 -14.63
CA TYR A 30 5.08 -0.96 -15.67
C TYR A 30 4.09 0.18 -15.43
N PHE A 31 4.49 1.39 -15.80
CA PHE A 31 3.56 2.50 -16.07
C PHE A 31 3.36 2.59 -17.57
N THR A 32 2.12 2.72 -18.02
CA THR A 32 1.79 2.81 -19.45
C THR A 32 0.50 3.60 -19.66
N ARG A 33 0.17 3.86 -20.94
CA ARG A 33 -1.10 4.47 -21.35
C ARG A 33 -1.91 3.47 -22.14
N LEU A 34 -3.18 3.32 -21.78
CA LEU A 34 -4.14 2.52 -22.54
C LEU A 34 -5.12 3.44 -23.25
N ALA A 35 -5.37 3.17 -24.53
CA ALA A 35 -6.44 3.79 -25.28
C ALA A 35 -7.77 3.14 -24.87
N ILE A 36 -8.71 3.94 -24.39
CA ILE A 36 -10.04 3.52 -23.99
C ILE A 36 -11.03 4.23 -24.91
N ALA A 37 -12.02 3.50 -25.41
CA ALA A 37 -13.08 4.08 -26.23
C ALA A 37 -13.93 5.03 -25.38
N ALA A 38 -14.05 6.28 -25.81
CA ALA A 38 -14.92 7.28 -25.24
C ALA A 38 -16.36 7.11 -25.76
N ALA A 39 -17.32 7.66 -25.02
CA ALA A 39 -18.74 7.53 -25.31
C ALA A 39 -19.16 8.19 -26.65
N ASP A 40 -18.37 9.14 -27.14
CA ASP A 40 -18.56 9.85 -28.41
C ASP A 40 -17.92 9.14 -29.62
N GLY A 41 -17.30 7.98 -29.41
CA GLY A 41 -16.60 7.22 -30.44
C GLY A 41 -15.13 7.63 -30.66
N ASN A 42 -14.61 8.59 -29.89
CA ASN A 42 -13.20 8.93 -29.86
C ASN A 42 -12.39 7.99 -28.95
N TRP A 43 -11.06 8.12 -28.96
CA TRP A 43 -10.15 7.38 -28.07
C TRP A 43 -9.55 8.32 -27.04
N GLU A 44 -9.64 7.96 -25.77
CA GLU A 44 -8.97 8.64 -24.67
C GLU A 44 -7.82 7.79 -24.14
N PHE A 45 -6.67 8.40 -23.89
CA PHE A 45 -5.54 7.71 -23.29
C PHE A 45 -5.59 7.87 -21.77
N THR A 46 -5.65 6.74 -21.07
CA THR A 46 -5.63 6.70 -19.61
C THR A 46 -4.27 6.23 -19.11
N ASP A 47 -3.68 6.98 -18.19
CA ASP A 47 -2.46 6.60 -17.48
C ASP A 47 -2.76 5.48 -16.47
N VAL A 48 -2.13 4.32 -16.68
CA VAL A 48 -2.32 3.13 -15.84
C VAL A 48 -1.00 2.59 -15.29
N ALA A 49 -1.10 1.90 -14.16
CA ALA A 49 -0.05 1.06 -13.62
C ALA A 49 -0.45 -0.42 -13.75
N VAL A 50 0.46 -1.23 -14.29
CA VAL A 50 0.35 -2.69 -14.31
C VAL A 50 1.05 -3.21 -13.05
N ILE A 51 0.31 -3.88 -12.19
CA ILE A 51 0.72 -4.24 -10.84
C ILE A 51 0.62 -5.75 -10.65
N ARG A 52 1.69 -6.34 -10.11
CA ARG A 52 1.63 -7.71 -9.55
C ARG A 52 1.22 -7.60 -8.08
N THR A 53 0.11 -8.22 -7.71
CA THR A 53 -0.51 -7.97 -6.39
C THR A 53 0.06 -8.83 -5.28
N TYR A 54 0.08 -8.31 -4.06
CA TYR A 54 0.21 -9.14 -2.87
C TYR A 54 -1.16 -9.68 -2.43
N SER A 55 -1.16 -10.78 -1.68
CA SER A 55 -2.34 -11.29 -0.98
C SER A 55 -2.87 -10.27 0.02
N ALA A 56 -4.09 -10.50 0.53
CA ALA A 56 -4.48 -9.87 1.78
C ALA A 56 -3.48 -10.27 2.89
N PRO A 57 -3.23 -9.38 3.86
CA PRO A 57 -2.39 -9.71 5.00
C PRO A 57 -3.08 -10.76 5.89
N ASP A 58 -2.28 -11.57 6.58
CA ASP A 58 -2.80 -12.55 7.53
C ASP A 58 -3.47 -11.86 8.73
N GLU A 59 -4.79 -12.04 8.87
CA GLU A 59 -5.59 -11.36 9.88
C GLU A 59 -5.27 -11.80 11.31
N GLU A 60 -4.92 -13.07 11.49
CA GLU A 60 -4.58 -13.62 12.81
C GLU A 60 -3.25 -13.05 13.31
N LEU A 61 -2.25 -13.01 12.44
CA LEU A 61 -0.95 -12.39 12.71
C LEU A 61 -1.11 -10.90 13.02
N LEU A 62 -1.90 -10.19 12.21
CA LEU A 62 -2.18 -8.77 12.44
C LEU A 62 -2.78 -8.53 13.82
N ARG A 63 -3.79 -9.33 14.21
CA ARG A 63 -4.42 -9.22 15.52
C ARG A 63 -3.45 -9.54 16.65
N LEU A 64 -2.62 -10.57 16.48
CA LEU A 64 -1.62 -10.98 17.47
C LEU A 64 -0.55 -9.90 17.70
N LEU A 65 -0.17 -9.19 16.63
CA LEU A 65 0.85 -8.15 16.66
C LEU A 65 0.26 -6.73 16.73
N SER A 66 -0.97 -6.58 17.23
CA SER A 66 -1.64 -5.28 17.41
C SER A 66 -1.58 -4.37 16.17
N HIS A 67 -1.76 -4.96 14.99
CA HIS A 67 -1.72 -4.30 13.68
C HIS A 67 -0.37 -3.67 13.28
N VAL A 68 0.72 -4.05 13.96
CA VAL A 68 2.06 -3.51 13.67
C VAL A 68 2.69 -4.15 12.44
N LEU A 69 2.43 -5.44 12.18
CA LEU A 69 3.07 -6.20 11.11
C LEU A 69 2.06 -6.74 10.11
N LEU A 70 2.12 -6.21 8.88
CA LEU A 70 1.42 -6.74 7.73
C LEU A 70 2.33 -7.70 6.97
N ALA A 71 2.01 -8.99 6.99
CA ALA A 71 2.71 -10.00 6.19
C ALA A 71 1.81 -10.49 5.06
N SER A 72 2.32 -10.50 3.83
CA SER A 72 1.55 -10.92 2.64
C SER A 72 2.42 -11.72 1.68
N ARG A 73 1.79 -12.55 0.85
CA ARG A 73 2.49 -13.30 -0.20
C ARG A 73 2.40 -12.57 -1.52
N LEU A 74 3.48 -12.55 -2.30
CA LEU A 74 3.42 -12.06 -3.68
C LEU A 74 2.66 -13.08 -4.53
N LEU A 75 1.65 -12.63 -5.27
CA LEU A 75 0.82 -13.48 -6.13
C LEU A 75 1.25 -13.36 -7.58
N ASP A 76 0.89 -14.34 -8.41
CA ASP A 76 0.99 -14.24 -9.88
C ASP A 76 -0.21 -13.50 -10.51
N ALA A 77 -1.04 -12.87 -9.67
CA ALA A 77 -2.16 -12.06 -10.10
C ALA A 77 -1.69 -10.67 -10.54
N ILE A 78 -2.12 -10.27 -11.74
CA ILE A 78 -1.88 -8.95 -12.31
C ILE A 78 -3.16 -8.12 -12.23
N SER A 79 -3.02 -6.87 -11.80
CA SER A 79 -4.07 -5.85 -11.82
C SER A 79 -3.62 -4.65 -12.62
N VAL A 80 -4.54 -4.05 -13.36
CA VAL A 80 -4.31 -2.77 -14.06
C VAL A 80 -5.14 -1.73 -13.34
N ILE A 81 -4.48 -0.70 -12.80
CA ILE A 81 -5.14 0.36 -12.06
C ILE A 81 -4.86 1.72 -12.70
N HIS A 82 -5.77 2.66 -12.52
CA HIS A 82 -5.48 4.06 -12.83
C HIS A 82 -4.37 4.56 -11.91
N VAL A 83 -3.37 5.31 -12.42
CA VAL A 83 -2.22 5.74 -11.60
C VAL A 83 -2.62 6.54 -10.36
N LYS A 84 -3.71 7.31 -10.44
CA LYS A 84 -4.31 8.06 -9.32
C LYS A 84 -4.86 7.19 -8.17
N GLN A 85 -5.02 5.88 -8.37
CA GLN A 85 -5.40 4.96 -7.29
C GLN A 85 -4.21 4.62 -6.37
N ILE A 86 -2.97 4.90 -6.79
CA ILE A 86 -1.79 4.73 -5.94
C ILE A 86 -1.81 5.81 -4.86
N VAL A 87 -1.85 5.39 -3.60
CA VAL A 87 -1.90 6.31 -2.46
C VAL A 87 -0.53 6.50 -1.80
N GLY A 88 0.40 5.54 -1.97
CA GLY A 88 1.74 5.68 -1.44
C GLY A 88 2.71 4.62 -1.90
N VAL A 89 4.01 4.90 -1.75
CA VAL A 89 5.10 3.93 -1.96
C VAL A 89 5.42 3.29 -0.62
N ILE A 90 5.59 1.97 -0.64
CA ILE A 90 5.87 1.15 0.54
C ILE A 90 7.14 0.33 0.30
N ALA A 91 7.75 -0.15 1.37
CA ALA A 91 8.69 -1.25 1.30
C ALA A 91 7.94 -2.56 1.57
N MET A 92 8.29 -3.60 0.82
CA MET A 92 7.84 -4.97 1.04
C MET A 92 9.09 -5.81 1.25
N ILE A 93 9.36 -6.16 2.51
CA ILE A 93 10.61 -6.77 2.95
C ILE A 93 10.41 -8.29 2.97
N PRO A 94 11.07 -9.07 2.10
CA PRO A 94 10.96 -10.53 2.11
C PRO A 94 11.51 -11.10 3.42
N GLN A 95 10.79 -12.04 4.00
CA GLN A 95 11.09 -12.74 5.24
C GLN A 95 10.63 -14.20 5.13
N GLN A 96 11.45 -15.12 5.64
CA GLN A 96 11.01 -16.50 5.90
C GLN A 96 10.33 -16.52 7.26
N MET A 97 9.06 -16.89 7.31
CA MET A 97 8.31 -16.90 8.57
C MET A 97 7.26 -18.01 8.63
N ALA A 98 6.93 -18.40 9.87
CA ALA A 98 5.78 -19.24 10.18
C ALA A 98 4.61 -18.34 10.61
N LEU A 99 3.46 -18.50 9.98
CA LEU A 99 2.22 -17.87 10.41
C LEU A 99 1.65 -18.56 11.67
N PRO A 100 0.76 -17.90 12.42
CA PRO A 100 0.07 -18.51 13.56
C PRO A 100 -0.66 -19.82 13.21
N SER A 101 -1.13 -19.94 11.97
CA SER A 101 -1.73 -21.17 11.43
C SER A 101 -0.75 -22.36 11.27
N GLY A 102 0.55 -22.15 11.50
CA GLY A 102 1.61 -23.12 11.26
C GLY A 102 2.11 -23.17 9.82
N ALA A 103 1.55 -22.34 8.93
CA ALA A 103 2.02 -22.26 7.54
C ALA A 103 3.37 -21.53 7.46
N GLU A 104 4.39 -22.22 6.95
CA GLU A 104 5.71 -21.66 6.70
C GLU A 104 5.89 -21.23 5.24
N GLY A 105 6.69 -20.19 5.03
CA GLY A 105 7.12 -19.81 3.69
C GLY A 105 7.70 -18.40 3.63
N GLU A 106 7.90 -17.95 2.40
CA GLU A 106 8.28 -16.57 2.12
C GLU A 106 7.06 -15.66 2.18
N TYR A 107 7.15 -14.66 3.04
CA TYR A 107 6.19 -13.57 3.16
C TYR A 107 6.93 -12.24 3.03
N TYR A 108 6.19 -11.21 2.65
CA TYR A 108 6.70 -9.86 2.51
C TYR A 108 6.05 -8.99 3.57
N CYS A 109 6.89 -8.43 4.44
CA CYS A 109 6.48 -7.56 5.52
C CYS A 109 6.41 -6.12 5.02
N MET A 110 5.25 -5.49 5.17
CA MET A 110 5.07 -4.11 4.76
C MET A 110 5.74 -3.14 5.73
N MET A 111 6.39 -2.12 5.19
CA MET A 111 6.86 -0.97 5.95
C MET A 111 6.52 0.32 5.20
N GLU A 112 5.86 1.24 5.90
CA GLU A 112 5.65 2.60 5.41
C GLU A 112 6.82 3.49 5.84
N ARG A 113 7.13 4.50 5.03
CA ARG A 113 8.11 5.51 5.44
C ARG A 113 7.48 6.39 6.53
N PRO A 114 8.04 6.43 7.75
CA PRO A 114 7.49 7.29 8.82
C PRO A 114 7.45 8.75 8.38
N GLY A 115 6.35 9.44 8.69
CA GLY A 115 6.17 10.87 8.42
C GLY A 115 5.76 11.25 7.00
N TYR A 116 5.46 10.28 6.13
CA TYR A 116 4.94 10.55 4.78
C TYR A 116 3.44 10.31 4.65
N ASP A 117 2.85 9.45 5.47
CA ASP A 117 1.45 9.05 5.34
C ASP A 117 0.83 8.66 6.69
N ILE A 118 -0.49 8.77 6.80
CA ILE A 118 -1.25 8.26 7.96
C ILE A 118 -1.36 6.74 7.79
N ALA A 119 -1.01 5.98 8.84
CA ALA A 119 -1.07 4.52 8.80
C ALA A 119 -2.47 4.04 8.41
N SER A 120 -2.60 3.42 7.24
CA SER A 120 -3.90 2.98 6.71
C SER A 120 -4.39 1.65 7.31
N TRP A 121 -3.52 0.91 7.98
CA TRP A 121 -3.86 -0.34 8.67
C TRP A 121 -3.58 -0.29 10.18
N GLY A 122 -3.13 0.85 10.69
CA GLY A 122 -2.95 1.06 12.12
C GLY A 122 -4.27 1.39 12.80
N VAL A 123 -4.25 1.41 14.13
CA VAL A 123 -5.39 1.88 14.93
C VAL A 123 -5.64 3.35 14.62
N PRO A 124 -6.87 3.77 14.27
CA PRO A 124 -7.18 5.17 14.01
C PRO A 124 -6.78 6.06 15.20
N TYR A 125 -6.10 7.16 14.92
CA TYR A 125 -5.73 8.14 15.96
C TYR A 125 -6.94 8.76 16.67
N SER A 126 -8.14 8.66 16.09
CA SER A 126 -9.38 9.16 16.68
C SER A 126 -9.74 8.51 18.03
N ILE A 127 -9.17 7.35 18.35
CA ILE A 127 -9.41 6.68 19.64
C ILE A 127 -8.64 7.37 20.79
N TYR A 128 -7.68 8.26 20.47
CA TYR A 128 -6.91 9.03 21.45
C TYR A 128 -7.35 10.50 21.55
N ARG A 129 -8.48 10.88 20.93
CA ARG A 129 -8.96 12.28 20.92
C ARG A 129 -9.80 12.67 22.15
N ASP A 130 -10.14 11.75 23.04
CA ASP A 130 -11.05 12.01 24.16
C ASP A 130 -10.31 12.21 25.50
N VAL A 131 -9.34 13.13 25.52
CA VAL A 131 -8.99 13.85 26.76
C VAL A 131 -8.82 15.30 26.36
N GLU A 132 -9.93 16.05 26.36
CA GLU A 132 -9.84 17.50 26.44
C GLU A 132 -9.12 17.80 27.76
N ASP A 133 -7.86 18.24 27.67
CA ASP A 133 -7.17 18.89 28.77
C ASP A 133 -7.99 20.14 29.12
N ASP A 134 -8.87 20.00 30.12
CA ASP A 134 -9.51 21.12 30.81
C ASP A 134 -8.42 21.84 31.61
N ASP A 135 -7.55 22.55 30.90
CA ASP A 135 -6.55 23.47 31.43
C ASP A 135 -7.29 24.69 32.00
N ASN A 136 -7.97 24.47 33.13
CA ASN A 136 -8.44 25.53 34.00
C ASN A 136 -7.20 26.14 34.68
N GLY A 137 -6.51 26.99 33.93
CA GLY A 137 -5.41 27.82 34.41
C GLY A 137 -5.89 28.71 35.55
N ASP A 138 -5.66 28.26 36.77
CA ASP A 138 -5.78 29.07 37.98
C ASP A 138 -4.43 29.79 38.15
N ASP A 139 -4.40 31.07 37.79
CA ASP A 139 -3.25 31.95 38.00
C ASP A 139 -2.96 32.03 39.52
N VAL A 140 -1.84 31.45 39.95
CA VAL A 140 -1.34 31.59 41.33
C VAL A 140 -0.63 32.95 41.50
N GLU A 141 -1.08 33.72 42.50
CA GLU A 141 -0.64 35.07 42.91
C GLU A 141 0.86 35.36 42.91
#